data_AF-A0A176S0T2-F1
#
_entry.id   AF-A0A176S0T2-F1
#
_cell.length_a   1.000
_cell.length_b   1.000
_cell.length_c   1.000
_cell.angle_alpha   90.00
_cell.angle_beta   90.00
_cell.angle_gamma   90.00
#
_symmetry.space_group_name_H-M   'P 1'
#
loop_
_entity.id
_entity.type
_entity.pdbx_description
1 polymer ?
#
loop_
_entity_poly.entity_id
_entity_poly.type
_entity_poly.pdbx_seq_one_letter_code
_entity_poly.pdbx_strand_id
1 'polypeptide(L)'
;MEKHTLVDENDKATRSISIIRDLLNDDSFKSEPRTASKFFSRNFKLNFVAVILLILPKSIKPLQLVLNEFFKKLDNGILVTKSAFTQARRHLKTTAFITLNQKAVLEVLYGDGIYENAWGFRLLAIDGSKIHMPNSPEIRQEFGTIKFATTIDNDKKIMGEHGYALASVMYDPLNKVVVDAP
;
A
#
# COMPACT_ATOMS: atom_id res chain seq x y z
N MET A 1 -4.09 -34.86 2.88
CA MET A 1 -3.21 -33.86 2.26
C MET A 1 -3.52 -32.44 2.78
N GLU A 2 -4.79 -32.05 2.93
CA GLU A 2 -5.20 -30.72 3.45
C GLU A 2 -4.71 -30.37 4.87
N LYS A 3 -4.61 -31.35 5.79
CA LYS A 3 -4.27 -31.06 7.21
C LYS A 3 -2.85 -30.53 7.43
N HIS A 4 -1.89 -30.85 6.54
CA HIS A 4 -0.50 -30.43 6.69
C HIS A 4 -0.28 -29.01 6.14
N THR A 5 -0.99 -28.66 5.05
CA THR A 5 -0.96 -27.32 4.43
C THR A 5 -1.54 -26.24 5.34
N LEU A 6 -2.65 -26.53 6.02
CA LEU A 6 -3.31 -25.58 6.92
C LEU A 6 -2.48 -25.21 8.17
N VAL A 7 -1.61 -26.12 8.63
CA VAL A 7 -0.71 -25.87 9.77
C VAL A 7 0.45 -24.97 9.37
N ASP A 8 1.00 -25.18 8.17
CA ASP A 8 2.09 -24.39 7.60
C ASP A 8 1.66 -22.95 7.24
N GLU A 9 0.47 -22.78 6.65
CA GLU A 9 -0.09 -21.45 6.35
C GLU A 9 -0.29 -20.61 7.63
N ASN A 10 -0.76 -21.24 8.72
CA ASN A 10 -0.99 -20.55 9.99
C ASN A 10 0.32 -20.17 10.70
N ASP A 11 1.39 -20.95 10.49
CA ASP A 11 2.74 -20.63 10.96
C ASP A 11 3.34 -19.45 10.18
N LYS A 12 3.26 -19.47 8.84
CA LYS A 12 3.72 -18.37 7.98
C LYS A 12 2.99 -17.07 8.30
N ALA A 13 1.67 -17.08 8.45
CA ALA A 13 0.90 -15.89 8.81
C ALA A 13 1.31 -15.31 10.18
N THR A 14 1.52 -16.17 11.18
CA THR A 14 1.96 -15.76 12.51
C THR A 14 3.36 -15.13 12.46
N ARG A 15 4.28 -15.74 11.69
CA ARG A 15 5.63 -15.23 11.46
C ARG A 15 5.62 -13.87 10.76
N SER A 16 4.80 -13.69 9.73
CA SER A 16 4.60 -12.40 9.07
C SER A 16 4.15 -11.32 10.05
N ILE A 17 3.17 -11.62 10.91
CA ILE A 17 2.68 -10.68 11.94
C ILE A 17 3.79 -10.33 12.94
N SER A 18 4.62 -11.29 13.34
CA SER A 18 5.77 -11.03 14.22
C SER A 18 6.76 -10.06 13.56
N ILE A 19 7.16 -10.33 12.31
CA ILE A 19 8.11 -9.49 11.58
C ILE A 19 7.55 -8.07 11.39
N ILE A 20 6.26 -7.93 11.06
CA ILE A 20 5.63 -6.60 10.97
C ILE A 20 5.73 -5.87 12.33
N ARG A 21 5.43 -6.56 13.43
CA ARG A 21 5.51 -5.97 14.77
C ARG A 21 6.93 -5.52 15.09
N ASP A 22 7.92 -6.33 14.76
CA ASP A 22 9.33 -6.01 15.04
C ASP A 22 9.79 -4.82 14.20
N LEU A 23 9.52 -4.82 12.89
CA LEU A 23 9.81 -3.70 12.00
C LEU A 23 9.14 -2.40 12.45
N LEU A 24 7.85 -2.44 12.77
CA LEU A 24 7.11 -1.24 13.19
C LEU A 24 7.62 -0.67 14.52
N ASN A 25 8.29 -1.47 15.35
CA ASN A 25 8.89 -1.03 16.61
C ASN A 25 10.37 -0.67 16.48
N ASP A 26 11.05 -1.03 15.39
CA ASP A 26 12.44 -0.68 15.11
C ASP A 26 12.60 0.80 14.73
N ASP A 27 13.41 1.52 15.50
CA ASP A 27 13.66 2.95 15.29
C ASP A 27 14.48 3.22 14.02
N SER A 28 15.33 2.27 13.60
CA SER A 28 16.08 2.38 12.35
C SER A 28 15.12 2.39 11.17
N PHE A 29 14.17 1.43 11.15
CA PHE A 29 13.13 1.35 10.13
C PHE A 29 12.22 2.58 10.14
N LYS A 30 11.76 3.08 11.29
CA LYS A 30 10.91 4.30 11.37
C LYS A 30 11.58 5.53 10.76
N SER A 31 12.92 5.57 10.76
CA SER A 31 13.69 6.74 10.36
C SER A 31 13.84 6.91 8.85
N GLU A 32 13.68 5.83 8.08
CA GLU A 32 13.88 5.80 6.63
C GLU A 32 12.67 6.28 5.80
N PRO A 33 11.45 5.75 6.00
CA PRO A 33 10.29 6.04 5.14
C PRO A 33 9.54 7.31 5.58
N ARG A 34 10.27 8.35 5.97
CA ARG A 34 9.73 9.68 6.29
C ARG A 34 10.25 10.74 5.34
N THR A 35 9.44 11.76 5.06
CA THR A 35 9.84 12.85 4.15
C THR A 35 10.89 13.79 4.74
N ALA A 36 10.97 13.90 6.07
CA ALA A 36 12.01 14.66 6.78
C ALA A 36 12.21 14.10 8.19
N SER A 37 13.41 14.30 8.75
CA SER A 37 13.81 13.78 10.07
C SER A 37 12.93 14.23 11.23
N LYS A 38 12.28 15.40 11.12
CA LYS A 38 11.36 15.91 12.14
C LYS A 38 10.03 15.15 12.21
N PHE A 39 9.57 14.54 11.12
CA PHE A 39 8.30 13.82 11.13
C PHE A 39 8.43 12.46 11.81
N PHE A 40 7.38 12.07 12.54
CA PHE A 40 7.31 10.85 13.35
C PHE A 40 8.40 10.68 14.41
N SER A 41 9.16 11.73 14.71
CA SER A 41 10.25 11.73 15.71
C SER A 41 9.78 11.88 17.16
N ARG A 42 8.52 12.31 17.36
CA ARG A 42 7.93 12.56 18.68
C ARG A 42 6.69 11.70 18.88
N ASN A 43 6.33 11.50 20.13
CA ASN A 43 5.16 10.72 20.51
C ASN A 43 3.87 11.52 20.28
N PHE A 44 3.38 11.51 19.04
CA PHE A 44 2.08 12.07 18.65
C PHE A 44 1.03 10.97 18.57
N LYS A 45 -0.23 11.34 18.72
CA LYS A 45 -1.40 10.45 18.55
C LYS A 45 -1.42 9.76 17.19
N LEU A 46 -0.96 10.45 16.15
CA LEU A 46 -0.72 9.93 14.81
C LEU A 46 0.78 9.68 14.59
N ASN A 47 1.35 8.77 15.38
CA ASN A 47 2.73 8.31 15.17
C ASN A 47 2.82 7.39 13.94
N PHE A 48 4.04 7.00 13.59
CA PHE A 48 4.33 6.16 12.42
C PHE A 48 3.49 4.88 12.39
N VAL A 49 3.46 4.15 13.51
CA VAL A 49 2.75 2.88 13.65
C VAL A 49 1.25 3.09 13.48
N ALA A 50 0.68 4.09 14.13
CA ALA A 50 -0.74 4.40 14.03
C ALA A 50 -1.16 4.71 12.59
N VAL A 51 -0.37 5.51 11.86
CA VAL A 51 -0.66 5.84 10.46
C VAL A 51 -0.62 4.59 9.57
N ILE A 52 0.36 3.70 9.74
CA ILE A 52 0.44 2.45 8.97
C ILE A 52 -0.75 1.55 9.27
N LEU A 53 -1.07 1.34 10.54
CA LEU A 53 -2.20 0.48 10.96
C LEU A 53 -3.56 1.03 10.52
N LEU A 54 -3.68 2.34 10.27
CA LEU A 54 -4.87 2.94 9.68
C LEU A 54 -4.97 2.72 8.15
N ILE A 55 -3.85 2.47 7.47
CA ILE A 55 -3.78 2.27 6.01
C ILE A 55 -3.97 0.80 5.63
N LEU A 56 -3.32 -0.13 6.35
CA LEU A 56 -3.30 -1.56 6.01
C LEU A 56 -4.70 -2.22 5.88
N PRO A 57 -5.69 -1.98 6.75
CA PRO A 57 -6.93 -2.75 6.77
C PRO A 57 -7.91 -2.48 5.61
N LYS A 58 -7.53 -1.68 4.59
CA LYS A 58 -8.36 -1.25 3.45
C LYS A 58 -9.85 -1.12 3.82
N SER A 59 -10.21 -0.03 4.49
CA SER A 59 -11.59 0.19 4.91
C SER A 59 -12.45 0.80 3.80
N ILE A 60 -13.65 0.25 3.61
CA ILE A 60 -14.72 0.85 2.79
C ILE A 60 -15.55 1.89 3.57
N LYS A 61 -15.32 2.03 4.88
CA LYS A 61 -16.05 2.97 5.73
C LYS A 61 -15.56 4.41 5.52
N PRO A 62 -16.39 5.42 5.83
CA PRO A 62 -15.93 6.80 5.87
C PRO A 62 -14.72 6.97 6.80
N LEU A 63 -13.69 7.69 6.35
CA LEU A 63 -12.42 7.83 7.07
C LEU A 63 -12.57 8.27 8.54
N GLN A 64 -13.51 9.16 8.86
CA GLN A 64 -13.71 9.61 10.24
C GLN A 64 -14.24 8.49 11.14
N LEU A 65 -15.09 7.61 10.61
CA LEU A 65 -15.59 6.46 11.35
C LEU A 65 -14.45 5.48 11.65
N VAL A 66 -13.58 5.24 10.67
CA VAL A 66 -12.38 4.40 10.86
C VAL A 66 -11.47 4.97 11.94
N LEU A 67 -11.19 6.28 11.91
CA LEU A 67 -10.39 6.95 12.93
C LEU A 67 -11.03 6.83 14.32
N ASN A 68 -12.33 7.10 14.43
CA ASN A 68 -13.05 7.00 15.70
C ASN A 68 -13.02 5.56 16.26
N GLU A 69 -13.26 4.55 15.42
CA GLU A 69 -13.19 3.14 15.83
C GLU A 69 -11.78 2.74 16.26
N PHE A 70 -10.76 3.19 15.53
CA PHE A 70 -9.35 2.92 15.83
C PHE A 70 -8.92 3.52 17.17
N PHE A 71 -9.17 4.82 17.38
CA PHE A 71 -8.78 5.50 18.63
C PHE A 71 -9.67 5.16 19.83
N LYS A 72 -10.91 4.68 19.60
CA LYS A 72 -11.73 4.08 20.65
C LYS A 72 -11.10 2.80 21.22
N LYS A 73 -10.39 2.03 20.39
CA LYS A 73 -9.71 0.79 20.83
C LYS A 73 -8.34 1.03 21.46
N LEU A 74 -7.61 2.06 21.02
CA LEU A 74 -6.21 2.28 21.40
C LEU A 74 -6.01 3.29 22.53
N ASP A 75 -6.83 4.33 22.61
CA ASP A 75 -6.52 5.50 23.43
C ASP A 75 -7.79 6.12 24.03
N ASN A 76 -8.69 5.26 24.54
CA ASN A 76 -9.94 5.64 25.20
C ASN A 76 -10.82 6.66 24.45
N GLY A 77 -10.81 6.64 23.11
CA GLY A 77 -11.73 7.45 22.31
C GLY A 77 -11.27 8.88 22.03
N ILE A 78 -9.97 9.14 22.04
CA ILE A 78 -9.43 10.41 21.56
C ILE A 78 -9.92 10.71 20.13
N LEU A 79 -10.35 11.96 19.92
CA LEU A 79 -10.80 12.43 18.62
C LEU A 79 -9.61 12.86 17.74
N VAL A 80 -9.54 12.26 16.57
CA VAL A 80 -8.58 12.61 15.51
C VAL A 80 -9.35 12.93 14.24
N THR A 81 -9.06 14.07 13.62
CA THR A 81 -9.78 14.53 12.42
C THR A 81 -9.22 13.88 11.15
N LYS A 82 -10.06 13.75 10.11
CA LYS A 82 -9.61 13.35 8.76
C LYS A 82 -8.45 14.22 8.26
N SER A 83 -8.48 15.53 8.52
CA SER A 83 -7.45 16.46 8.06
C SER A 83 -6.11 16.21 8.75
N ALA A 84 -6.10 15.94 10.06
CA ALA A 84 -4.89 15.59 10.80
C ALA A 84 -4.28 14.29 10.26
N PHE A 85 -5.11 13.28 9.98
CA PHE A 85 -4.65 12.03 9.35
C PHE A 85 -4.06 12.26 7.97
N THR A 86 -4.73 13.03 7.09
CA THR A 86 -4.20 13.33 5.75
C THR A 86 -2.85 14.07 5.80
N GLN A 87 -2.68 14.99 6.75
CA GLN A 87 -1.41 15.68 6.95
C GLN A 87 -0.31 14.72 7.43
N ALA A 88 -0.60 13.86 8.41
CA ALA A 88 0.35 12.86 8.89
C ALA A 88 0.73 11.86 7.78
N ARG A 89 -0.26 11.34 7.04
CA ARG A 89 -0.06 10.39 5.93
C ARG A 89 0.86 10.94 4.84
N ARG A 90 0.79 12.24 4.53
CA ARG A 90 1.66 12.88 3.51
C ARG A 90 3.15 12.71 3.81
N HIS A 91 3.51 12.50 5.08
CA HIS A 91 4.90 12.36 5.50
C HIS A 91 5.39 10.91 5.53
N LEU A 92 4.53 9.93 5.24
CA LEU A 92 4.87 8.52 5.13
C LEU A 92 5.19 8.18 3.67
N LYS A 93 6.42 7.73 3.40
CA LYS A 93 6.86 7.29 2.07
C LYS A 93 6.34 5.90 1.74
N THR A 94 6.14 5.62 0.46
CA THR A 94 5.73 4.30 -0.07
C THR A 94 6.75 3.20 0.24
N THR A 95 8.02 3.56 0.42
CA THR A 95 9.11 2.62 0.80
C THR A 95 8.83 1.85 2.08
N ALA A 96 8.00 2.37 3.00
CA ALA A 96 7.53 1.60 4.16
C ALA A 96 6.79 0.33 3.72
N PHE A 97 5.87 0.45 2.76
CA PHE A 97 5.06 -0.68 2.29
C PHE A 97 5.88 -1.66 1.45
N ILE A 98 6.83 -1.16 0.65
CA ILE A 98 7.79 -2.00 -0.07
C ILE A 98 8.57 -2.88 0.91
N THR A 99 9.14 -2.27 1.95
CA THR A 99 9.92 -2.99 2.97
C THR A 99 9.06 -3.99 3.73
N LEU A 100 7.85 -3.59 4.15
CA LEU A 100 6.91 -4.49 4.82
C LEU A 100 6.55 -5.69 3.93
N ASN A 101 6.29 -5.47 2.63
CA ASN A 101 5.99 -6.56 1.70
C ASN A 101 7.18 -7.50 1.55
N GLN A 102 8.37 -6.96 1.28
CA GLN A 102 9.59 -7.74 1.10
C GLN A 102 9.91 -8.59 2.34
N LYS A 103 9.98 -7.95 3.52
CA LYS A 103 10.41 -8.59 4.76
C LYS A 103 9.36 -9.50 5.38
N ALA A 104 8.11 -9.05 5.45
CA ALA A 104 7.09 -9.79 6.19
C ALA A 104 6.27 -10.73 5.32
N VAL A 105 6.22 -10.52 4.00
CA VAL A 105 5.39 -11.35 3.11
C VAL A 105 6.27 -12.22 2.22
N LEU A 106 7.15 -11.62 1.41
CA LEU A 106 7.92 -12.36 0.41
C LEU A 106 9.00 -13.26 1.03
N GLU A 107 9.80 -12.72 1.97
CA GLU A 107 10.83 -13.52 2.65
C GLU A 107 10.22 -14.66 3.47
N VAL A 108 9.04 -14.45 4.06
CA VAL A 108 8.34 -15.51 4.83
C VAL A 108 7.77 -16.58 3.91
N LEU A 109 7.12 -16.17 2.81
CA LEU A 109 6.47 -17.10 1.90
C LEU A 109 7.48 -17.93 1.11
N TYR A 110 8.52 -17.30 0.58
CA TYR A 110 9.47 -17.93 -0.35
C TYR A 110 10.78 -18.37 0.32
N GLY A 111 11.09 -17.93 1.53
CA GLY A 111 12.40 -18.12 2.15
C GLY A 111 12.75 -19.56 2.53
N ASP A 112 11.76 -20.43 2.70
CA ASP A 112 11.95 -21.86 2.97
C ASP A 112 11.90 -22.74 1.71
N GLY A 113 11.60 -22.15 0.54
CA GLY A 113 11.41 -22.88 -0.71
C GLY A 113 10.11 -23.69 -0.78
N ILE A 114 9.22 -23.57 0.20
CA ILE A 114 7.96 -24.32 0.30
C ILE A 114 6.81 -23.41 -0.15
N TYR A 115 6.45 -23.50 -1.42
CA TYR A 115 5.34 -22.76 -2.01
C TYR A 115 4.80 -23.50 -3.25
N GLU A 116 3.59 -23.15 -3.68
CA GLU A 116 2.94 -23.79 -4.82
C GLU A 116 3.64 -23.42 -6.14
N ASN A 117 3.84 -24.43 -6.99
CA ASN A 117 4.47 -24.30 -8.30
C ASN A 117 3.59 -24.90 -9.39
N ALA A 118 3.64 -24.34 -10.60
CA ALA A 118 3.02 -24.91 -11.79
C ALA A 118 4.11 -25.58 -12.65
N TRP A 119 4.00 -26.89 -12.84
CA TRP A 119 4.95 -27.68 -13.65
C TRP A 119 6.42 -27.52 -13.23
N GLY A 120 6.69 -27.32 -11.93
CA GLY A 120 8.03 -27.10 -11.40
C GLY A 120 8.56 -25.67 -11.55
N PHE A 121 7.74 -24.75 -12.06
CA PHE A 121 8.09 -23.33 -12.18
C PHE A 121 7.23 -22.47 -11.26
N ARG A 122 7.83 -21.38 -10.78
CA ARG A 122 7.08 -20.29 -10.13
C ARG A 122 6.32 -19.52 -11.20
N LEU A 123 4.99 -19.55 -11.13
CA LEU A 123 4.14 -18.80 -12.04
C LEU A 123 3.97 -17.37 -11.54
N LEU A 124 4.23 -16.39 -12.40
CA LEU A 124 4.01 -14.96 -12.13
C LEU A 124 3.12 -14.37 -13.23
N ALA A 125 2.15 -13.58 -12.81
CA ALA A 125 1.26 -12.83 -13.69
C ALA A 125 1.46 -11.33 -13.47
N ILE A 126 1.29 -10.54 -14.53
CA ILE A 126 1.34 -9.08 -14.47
C ILE A 126 0.02 -8.55 -14.99
N ASP A 127 -0.61 -7.68 -14.21
CA ASP A 127 -1.77 -6.91 -14.63
C ASP A 127 -1.48 -5.42 -14.54
N GLY A 128 -2.01 -4.65 -15.49
CA GLY A 128 -1.71 -3.24 -15.66
C GLY A 128 -2.98 -2.43 -15.92
N SER A 129 -3.06 -1.24 -15.35
CA SER A 129 -4.19 -0.32 -15.49
C SER A 129 -3.71 1.10 -15.75
N LYS A 130 -4.49 1.86 -16.53
CA LYS A 130 -4.27 3.30 -16.72
C LYS A 130 -5.23 4.08 -15.81
N ILE A 131 -4.66 4.93 -14.97
CA ILE A 131 -5.40 5.75 -14.01
C ILE A 131 -5.49 7.17 -14.59
N HIS A 132 -6.71 7.67 -14.76
CA HIS A 132 -6.94 9.08 -15.11
C HIS A 132 -6.59 9.95 -13.90
N MET A 133 -5.72 10.94 -14.11
CA MET A 133 -5.18 11.78 -13.04
C MET A 133 -5.68 13.22 -13.14
N PRO A 134 -5.73 13.98 -12.03
CA PRO A 134 -6.00 15.41 -12.06
C PRO A 134 -5.05 16.16 -12.99
N ASN A 135 -5.59 17.09 -13.79
CA ASN A 135 -4.82 17.77 -14.83
C ASN A 135 -4.01 18.96 -14.26
N SER A 136 -2.95 18.66 -13.52
CA SER A 136 -1.99 19.64 -12.99
C SER A 136 -0.64 19.55 -13.72
N PRO A 137 0.13 20.64 -13.85
CA PRO A 137 1.45 20.61 -14.50
C PRO A 137 2.40 19.58 -13.89
N GLU A 138 2.40 19.45 -12.56
CA GLU A 138 3.28 18.54 -11.81
C GLU A 138 2.99 17.07 -12.15
N ILE A 139 1.71 16.71 -12.21
CA ILE A 139 1.27 15.35 -12.58
C ILE A 139 1.61 15.05 -14.04
N ARG A 140 1.45 16.02 -14.95
CA ARG A 140 1.78 15.82 -16.36
C ARG A 140 3.29 15.65 -16.57
N GLN A 141 4.10 16.37 -15.81
CA GLN A 141 5.55 16.24 -15.84
C GLN A 141 6.01 14.88 -15.32
N GLU A 142 5.42 14.39 -14.23
CA GLU A 142 5.80 13.12 -13.61
C GLU A 142 5.29 11.89 -14.39
N PHE A 143 4.01 11.90 -14.80
CA PHE A 143 3.32 10.71 -15.32
C PHE A 143 3.03 10.78 -16.83
N GLY A 144 3.20 11.95 -17.46
CA GLY A 144 2.89 12.16 -18.88
C GLY A 144 1.41 12.40 -19.15
N THR A 145 1.05 12.45 -20.45
CA THR A 145 -0.32 12.74 -20.90
C THR A 145 -0.80 11.79 -22.01
N ILE A 146 -2.12 11.66 -22.12
CA ILE A 146 -2.78 11.07 -23.29
C ILE A 146 -3.62 12.16 -23.95
N LYS A 147 -3.41 12.31 -25.27
CA LYS A 147 -4.19 13.22 -26.10
C LYS A 147 -5.57 12.62 -26.37
N PHE A 148 -6.60 13.46 -26.33
CA PHE A 148 -7.95 13.08 -26.70
C PHE A 148 -8.52 14.08 -27.70
N ALA A 149 -9.48 13.60 -28.49
CA ALA A 149 -10.30 14.42 -29.36
C ALA A 149 -11.76 14.03 -29.17
N THR A 150 -12.62 15.00 -28.89
CA THR A 150 -14.06 14.80 -28.72
C THR A 150 -14.80 15.71 -29.69
N THR A 151 -15.76 15.16 -30.42
CA THR A 151 -16.68 15.94 -31.25
C THR A 151 -17.80 16.47 -30.36
N ILE A 152 -18.02 17.77 -30.40
CA ILE A 152 -19.20 18.44 -29.82
C ILE A 152 -20.16 18.85 -30.95
N ASP A 153 -21.36 19.29 -30.59
CA ASP A 153 -22.40 19.72 -31.53
C ASP A 153 -21.86 20.63 -32.64
N ASN A 154 -22.40 20.45 -33.86
CA ASN A 154 -21.96 21.07 -35.11
C ASN A 154 -20.55 20.65 -35.59
N ASP A 155 -20.17 19.39 -35.42
CA ASP A 155 -18.91 18.80 -35.91
C ASP A 155 -17.62 19.50 -35.43
N LYS A 156 -17.71 20.30 -34.37
CA LYS A 156 -16.53 20.95 -33.79
C LYS A 156 -15.75 19.94 -32.97
N LYS A 157 -14.45 19.78 -33.28
CA LYS A 157 -13.55 18.93 -32.51
C LYS A 157 -12.86 19.74 -31.42
N ILE A 158 -13.01 19.30 -30.17
CA ILE A 158 -12.19 19.75 -29.05
C ILE A 158 -11.05 18.77 -28.89
N MET A 159 -9.82 19.28 -28.88
CA MET A 159 -8.62 18.52 -28.57
C MET A 159 -8.06 18.96 -27.22
N GLY A 160 -7.55 18.00 -26.47
CA GLY A 160 -6.88 18.27 -25.21
C GLY A 160 -5.96 17.15 -24.79
N GLU A 161 -5.41 17.30 -23.60
CA GLU A 161 -4.59 16.29 -22.95
C GLU A 161 -5.03 16.12 -21.50
N HIS A 162 -4.98 14.88 -21.02
CA HIS A 162 -5.18 14.54 -19.62
C HIS A 162 -3.95 13.80 -19.11
N GLY A 163 -3.60 14.05 -17.84
CA GLY A 163 -2.61 13.25 -17.14
C GLY A 163 -3.11 11.82 -16.95
N TYR A 164 -2.24 10.85 -17.21
CA TYR A 164 -2.51 9.44 -16.93
C TYR A 164 -1.30 8.81 -16.25
N ALA A 165 -1.55 8.02 -15.22
CA ALA A 165 -0.53 7.17 -14.61
C ALA A 165 -0.75 5.70 -15.04
N LEU A 166 0.35 4.97 -15.24
CA LEU A 166 0.31 3.52 -15.36
C LEU A 166 0.50 2.92 -13.97
N ALA A 167 -0.41 2.04 -13.56
CA ALA A 167 -0.22 1.18 -12.40
C ALA A 167 -0.06 -0.25 -12.89
N SER A 168 0.89 -0.99 -12.33
CA SER A 168 1.08 -2.41 -12.64
C SER A 168 1.33 -3.20 -11.39
N VAL A 169 0.86 -4.44 -11.36
CA VAL A 169 1.07 -5.36 -10.24
C VAL A 169 1.55 -6.69 -10.80
N MET A 170 2.67 -7.15 -10.29
CA MET A 170 3.17 -8.52 -10.49
C MET A 170 2.75 -9.36 -9.29
N TYR A 171 2.03 -10.45 -9.54
CA TYR A 171 1.51 -11.32 -8.49
C TYR A 171 1.71 -12.79 -8.84
N ASP A 172 1.78 -13.61 -7.79
CA ASP A 172 1.83 -15.06 -7.89
C ASP A 172 0.41 -15.60 -7.72
N PRO A 173 -0.25 -16.08 -8.79
CA PRO A 173 -1.64 -16.49 -8.73
C PRO A 173 -1.87 -17.77 -7.92
N LEU A 174 -0.85 -18.63 -7.79
CA LEU A 174 -0.98 -19.87 -7.02
C LEU A 174 -0.89 -19.57 -5.52
N ASN A 175 0.12 -18.79 -5.14
CA ASN A 175 0.38 -18.44 -3.75
C ASN A 175 -0.38 -17.18 -3.27
N LYS A 176 -1.20 -16.58 -4.15
CA LYS A 176 -2.11 -15.44 -3.87
C LYS A 176 -1.41 -14.23 -3.24
N VAL A 177 -0.21 -13.92 -3.71
CA VAL A 177 0.63 -12.85 -3.15
C VAL A 177 1.03 -11.83 -4.21
N VAL A 178 1.13 -10.56 -3.80
CA VAL A 178 1.73 -9.50 -4.62
C VAL A 178 3.24 -9.53 -4.44
N VAL A 179 3.94 -9.77 -5.54
CA VAL A 179 5.41 -9.83 -5.58
C VAL A 179 6.00 -8.44 -5.74
N ASP A 180 5.42 -7.65 -6.64
CA ASP A 180 5.86 -6.28 -6.88
C ASP A 180 4.71 -5.41 -7.39
N ALA A 181 4.79 -4.11 -7.10
CA ALA A 181 3.82 -3.11 -7.52
C ALA A 181 4.52 -1.74 -7.67
N PRO A 182 5.18 -1.50 -8.83
CA PRO A 182 5.90 -0.26 -9.10
C PRO A 182 4.97 0.94 -9.32
#